data_AF-F6EYT7-F1
#
_entry.id   AF-F6EYT7-F1
#
_cell.length_a   1.000
_cell.length_b   1.000
_cell.length_c   1.000
_cell.angle_alpha   90.00
_cell.angle_beta   90.00
_cell.angle_gamma   90.00
#
_symmetry.space_group_name_H-M   'P 1'
#
loop_
_entity.id
_entity.type
_entity.pdbx_description
1 polymer ?
#
loop_
_entity_poly.entity_id
_entity_poly.type
_entity_poly.pdbx_seq_one_letter_code
_entity_poly.pdbx_strand_id
1 'polypeptide(L)'
;MIPFRRARLWLTPGLLAMAGLLLSTSNAMNPARAAADPAPVAESRYNLPPMGPIAVYRPAGVPSGVVLALSDSDGWDEGSADTARALAARGALVAGISTPAFLTALQATRRCINPNYGIVALARDLQHRLALPIYDKPILIGRGEGAALAYATLAAGPDGAYKAVFSQDFTPLLHGGRTWCRSGSLRAAAVRHGFAFAPSRKLPSPWIAMTEGRASPALQRFVARTGSGRLVTAAKGQGEVALLSRIRPFLAAPPADATLPGGLPLTIVTDAAAPRTDMMAVLYSGDGGWVGLDKDVAGQLAHNGVPVVGMDSLSYFWSQRTPKGAAQDLSAIIRGYGRRWQRPRVLLVGYSFGADVLPYIVGGLPASQRAQVQRLSLLGLSPHADFQFHLSSWLNLYSDRQYPTIPAIARLRGLPMLCVRGTLENDSACPAIPAGLAQMAIVPGGHHFGRNAPLLVNHMLQGLTI
;
A
#
# COMPACT_ATOMS: atom_id res chain seq x y z
N MET A 1 50.24 21.07 -82.03
CA MET A 1 50.51 22.44 -82.51
C MET A 1 50.44 23.41 -81.32
N ILE A 2 51.62 23.82 -80.83
CA ILE A 2 52.09 25.18 -80.43
C ILE A 2 50.99 26.29 -80.40
N PRO A 3 51.01 27.30 -79.48
CA PRO A 3 51.33 27.38 -78.04
C PRO A 3 50.33 28.39 -77.32
N PHE A 4 50.48 28.83 -76.07
CA PHE A 4 51.28 30.01 -75.71
C PHE A 4 51.48 30.08 -74.18
N ARG A 5 52.75 30.28 -73.79
CA ARG A 5 53.22 30.66 -72.45
C ARG A 5 53.50 32.17 -72.40
N ARG A 6 53.35 32.76 -71.21
CA ARG A 6 54.27 33.69 -70.48
C ARG A 6 53.56 34.05 -69.15
N ALA A 7 53.94 33.62 -67.94
CA ALA A 7 55.13 33.94 -67.10
C ALA A 7 55.34 35.46 -66.93
N ARG A 8 55.62 36.07 -65.78
CA ARG A 8 55.74 35.80 -64.32
C ARG A 8 56.06 37.19 -63.70
N LEU A 9 55.78 37.43 -62.41
CA LEU A 9 56.59 38.19 -61.40
C LEU A 9 55.68 38.55 -60.21
N TRP A 10 55.76 37.86 -59.06
CA TRP A 10 56.61 38.07 -57.87
C TRP A 10 56.25 39.29 -57.00
N LEU A 11 55.82 39.04 -55.74
CA LEU A 11 56.34 39.62 -54.47
C LEU A 11 55.29 39.55 -53.32
N THR A 12 55.64 38.82 -52.26
CA THR A 12 55.20 39.02 -50.85
C THR A 12 56.17 40.00 -50.16
N PRO A 13 56.02 40.46 -48.89
CA PRO A 13 54.85 40.66 -47.99
C PRO A 13 54.84 42.09 -47.34
N GLY A 14 53.78 42.50 -46.61
CA GLY A 14 53.88 43.64 -45.68
C GLY A 14 52.58 44.36 -45.22
N LEU A 15 52.16 44.03 -43.99
CA LEU A 15 51.69 44.91 -42.89
C LEU A 15 50.42 45.80 -42.97
N LEU A 16 49.57 45.56 -41.94
CA LEU A 16 48.81 46.51 -41.09
C LEU A 16 47.57 47.25 -41.64
N ALA A 17 46.38 46.95 -41.07
CA ALA A 17 45.70 47.85 -40.11
C ALA A 17 44.38 47.26 -39.54
N MET A 18 44.28 47.36 -38.21
CA MET A 18 43.08 47.39 -37.34
C MET A 18 42.21 46.14 -37.13
N ALA A 19 42.56 45.39 -36.08
CA ALA A 19 41.60 44.67 -35.24
C ALA A 19 41.51 45.37 -33.88
N GLY A 20 40.32 45.86 -33.52
CA GLY A 20 40.05 46.48 -32.22
C GLY A 20 39.89 45.42 -31.13
N LEU A 21 40.79 45.46 -30.14
CA LEU A 21 40.60 44.88 -28.81
C LEU A 21 39.58 45.73 -28.04
N LEU A 22 38.76 45.11 -27.19
CA LEU A 22 38.66 45.39 -25.74
C LEU A 22 37.57 44.51 -25.08
N LEU A 23 38.04 43.63 -24.18
CA LEU A 23 37.50 43.30 -22.85
C LEU A 23 36.04 42.83 -22.70
N SER A 24 35.88 41.54 -22.41
CA SER A 24 34.87 41.05 -21.47
C SER A 24 35.45 39.97 -20.56
N THR A 25 36.17 40.41 -19.54
CA THR A 25 36.32 39.65 -18.29
C THR A 25 35.11 39.92 -17.39
N SER A 26 34.70 38.90 -16.63
CA SER A 26 33.77 38.93 -15.48
C SER A 26 32.33 38.53 -15.77
N ASN A 27 32.03 37.24 -15.62
CA ASN A 27 31.18 36.76 -14.51
C ASN A 27 31.13 35.23 -14.51
N ALA A 28 32.10 34.62 -13.83
CA ALA A 28 31.87 33.34 -13.17
C ALA A 28 30.95 33.61 -11.97
N MET A 29 29.64 33.49 -12.16
CA MET A 29 28.64 33.50 -11.09
C MET A 29 28.04 32.10 -10.97
N ASN A 30 28.37 31.46 -9.83
CA ASN A 30 27.62 30.43 -9.10
C ASN A 30 26.61 29.57 -9.89
N PRO A 31 26.76 28.23 -9.96
CA PRO A 31 25.62 27.36 -10.16
C PRO A 31 24.89 27.26 -8.82
N ALA A 32 24.31 28.37 -8.35
CA ALA A 32 23.13 28.26 -7.52
C ALA A 32 22.08 27.68 -8.45
N ARG A 33 21.94 26.35 -8.43
CA ARG A 33 20.90 25.59 -9.12
C ARG A 33 19.59 26.33 -8.85
N ALA A 34 19.12 27.10 -9.83
CA ALA A 34 17.82 27.74 -9.76
C ALA A 34 16.85 26.63 -9.36
N ALA A 35 16.18 26.80 -8.22
CA ALA A 35 15.13 25.89 -7.82
C ALA A 35 14.17 25.87 -9.00
N ALA A 36 14.02 24.71 -9.65
CA ALA A 36 13.07 24.56 -10.74
C ALA A 36 11.72 25.07 -10.24
N ASP A 37 11.02 25.86 -11.06
CA ASP A 37 9.68 26.32 -10.71
C ASP A 37 8.85 25.14 -10.21
N PRO A 38 8.10 25.31 -9.11
CA PRO A 38 7.32 24.22 -8.56
C PRO A 38 6.40 23.66 -9.65
N ALA A 39 6.44 22.33 -9.83
CA ALA A 39 5.65 21.66 -10.85
C ALA A 39 4.16 22.07 -10.70
N PRO A 40 3.44 22.30 -11.82
CA PRO A 40 2.06 22.74 -11.75
C PRO A 40 1.21 21.69 -11.01
N VAL A 41 0.42 22.17 -10.04
CA VAL A 41 -0.51 21.36 -9.25
C VAL A 41 -1.92 21.65 -9.72
N ALA A 42 -2.67 20.62 -10.10
CA ALA A 42 -4.08 20.77 -10.43
C ALA A 42 -4.94 20.60 -9.18
N GLU A 43 -5.71 21.63 -8.85
CA GLU A 43 -6.60 21.64 -7.69
C GLU A 43 -8.05 21.39 -8.12
N SER A 44 -8.75 20.54 -7.37
CA SER A 44 -10.19 20.30 -7.57
C SER A 44 -10.85 19.95 -6.23
N ARG A 45 -12.18 19.91 -6.19
CA ARG A 45 -12.93 19.47 -5.02
C ARG A 45 -14.08 18.58 -5.44
N TYR A 46 -14.42 17.61 -4.61
CA TYR A 46 -15.66 16.83 -4.75
C TYR A 46 -16.24 16.50 -3.38
N ASN A 47 -17.54 16.23 -3.33
CA ASN A 47 -18.19 15.81 -2.09
C ASN A 47 -18.23 14.28 -2.00
N LEU A 48 -17.81 13.75 -0.84
CA LEU A 48 -17.91 12.33 -0.51
C LEU A 48 -18.76 12.15 0.75
N PRO A 49 -20.04 11.77 0.63
CA PRO A 49 -20.85 11.45 1.80
C PRO A 49 -20.32 10.22 2.55
N PRO A 50 -20.31 10.21 3.89
CA PRO A 50 -20.70 11.30 4.78
C PRO A 50 -19.54 12.27 5.13
N MET A 51 -18.32 12.06 4.64
CA MET A 51 -17.12 12.86 4.98
C MET A 51 -17.20 14.34 4.56
N GLY A 52 -18.05 14.67 3.58
CA GLY A 52 -18.24 16.04 3.10
C GLY A 52 -17.27 16.43 1.99
N PRO A 53 -16.90 17.71 1.86
CA PRO A 53 -15.99 18.20 0.82
C PRO A 53 -14.58 17.64 0.98
N ILE A 54 -14.05 17.09 -0.10
CA ILE A 54 -12.68 16.61 -0.25
C ILE A 54 -11.94 17.55 -1.19
N ALA A 55 -10.89 18.19 -0.69
CA ALA A 55 -9.96 18.96 -1.52
C ALA A 55 -8.97 18.02 -2.19
N VAL A 56 -8.67 18.20 -3.47
CA VAL A 56 -7.78 17.31 -4.22
C VAL A 56 -6.69 18.12 -4.89
N TYR A 57 -5.44 17.72 -4.64
CA TYR A 57 -4.24 18.32 -5.21
C TYR A 57 -3.53 17.25 -6.01
N ARG A 58 -3.56 17.38 -7.33
CA ARG A 58 -3.02 16.39 -8.26
C ARG A 58 -1.65 16.85 -8.78
N PRO A 59 -0.61 16.00 -8.68
CA PRO A 59 0.70 16.29 -9.24
C PRO A 59 0.65 16.21 -10.77
N ALA A 60 1.64 16.82 -11.43
CA ALA A 60 1.89 16.55 -12.84
C ALA A 60 2.31 15.07 -13.02
N GLY A 61 1.74 14.39 -14.02
CA GLY A 61 2.07 13.00 -14.35
C GLY A 61 1.44 11.94 -13.42
N VAL A 62 2.07 10.76 -13.38
CA VAL A 62 1.63 9.65 -12.51
C VAL A 62 2.07 9.93 -11.07
N PRO A 63 1.16 9.92 -10.08
CA PRO A 63 1.53 10.14 -8.68
C PRO A 63 2.56 9.13 -8.17
N SER A 64 3.56 9.60 -7.44
CA SER A 64 4.55 8.78 -6.73
C SER A 64 4.00 8.15 -5.45
N GLY A 65 2.89 8.69 -4.94
CA GLY A 65 2.08 8.04 -3.93
C GLY A 65 0.84 8.85 -3.56
N VAL A 66 0.04 8.29 -2.64
CA VAL A 66 -1.22 8.90 -2.19
C VAL A 66 -1.13 9.36 -0.75
N VAL A 67 -1.56 10.59 -0.48
CA VAL A 67 -1.61 11.21 0.86
C VAL A 67 -3.04 11.62 1.17
N LEU A 68 -3.54 11.19 2.33
CA LEU A 68 -4.79 11.68 2.90
C LEU A 68 -4.46 12.60 4.07
N ALA A 69 -4.96 13.83 4.04
CA ALA A 69 -4.60 14.87 4.98
C ALA A 69 -5.81 15.33 5.80
N LEU A 70 -5.73 15.16 7.12
CA LEU A 70 -6.73 15.61 8.08
C LEU A 70 -6.32 16.99 8.63
N SER A 71 -7.17 17.98 8.46
CA SER A 71 -6.96 19.34 8.97
C SER A 71 -6.99 19.41 10.50
N ASP A 72 -6.75 20.59 11.07
CA ASP A 72 -7.07 20.84 12.47
C ASP A 72 -8.58 21.07 12.68
N SER A 73 -8.96 21.43 13.92
CA SER A 73 -10.32 21.69 14.40
C SER A 73 -11.05 22.83 13.69
N ASP A 74 -10.34 23.80 13.11
CA ASP A 74 -10.91 24.91 12.33
C ASP A 74 -11.34 24.49 10.91
N GLY A 75 -11.07 23.25 10.50
CA GLY A 75 -11.38 22.72 9.17
C GLY A 75 -10.26 22.93 8.16
N TRP A 76 -10.55 22.65 6.89
CA TRP A 76 -9.56 22.71 5.81
C TRP A 76 -9.24 24.16 5.44
N ASP A 77 -8.14 24.69 5.97
CA ASP A 77 -7.66 26.06 5.83
C ASP A 77 -6.55 26.22 4.77
N GLU A 78 -6.10 27.46 4.57
CA GLU A 78 -5.04 27.79 3.59
C GLU A 78 -3.69 27.17 3.99
N GLY A 79 -3.37 27.11 5.28
CA GLY A 79 -2.14 26.46 5.75
C GLY A 79 -2.13 24.95 5.51
N SER A 80 -3.29 24.29 5.50
CA SER A 80 -3.42 22.88 5.09
C SER A 80 -3.33 22.74 3.57
N ALA A 81 -3.90 23.69 2.83
CA ALA A 81 -3.81 23.75 1.37
C ALA A 81 -2.36 23.94 0.89
N ASP A 82 -1.59 24.83 1.51
CA ASP A 82 -0.17 25.07 1.20
C ASP A 82 0.67 23.81 1.34
N THR A 83 0.53 23.09 2.46
CA THR A 83 1.22 21.83 2.66
C THR A 83 0.78 20.77 1.64
N ALA A 84 -0.50 20.72 1.28
CA ALA A 84 -1.00 19.81 0.25
C ALA A 84 -0.42 20.13 -1.14
N ARG A 85 -0.32 21.42 -1.52
CA ARG A 85 0.38 21.85 -2.75
C ARG A 85 1.85 21.47 -2.72
N ALA A 86 2.54 21.69 -1.59
CA ALA A 86 3.96 21.39 -1.47
C ALA A 86 4.27 19.89 -1.62
N LEU A 87 3.37 19.04 -1.12
CA LEU A 87 3.38 17.59 -1.32
C LEU A 87 3.09 17.22 -2.79
N ALA A 88 2.06 17.84 -3.39
CA ALA A 88 1.70 17.59 -4.78
C ALA A 88 2.76 18.03 -5.78
N ALA A 89 3.42 19.16 -5.55
CA ALA A 89 4.58 19.60 -6.33
C ALA A 89 5.77 18.62 -6.28
N ARG A 90 5.77 17.68 -5.30
CA ARG A 90 6.77 16.60 -5.15
C ARG A 90 6.24 15.23 -5.61
N GLY A 91 5.14 15.22 -6.34
CA GLY A 91 4.60 14.02 -6.99
C GLY A 91 3.52 13.28 -6.21
N ALA A 92 3.14 13.73 -5.01
CA ALA A 92 2.07 13.06 -4.25
C ALA A 92 0.69 13.47 -4.75
N LEU A 93 -0.24 12.52 -4.87
CA LEU A 93 -1.67 12.84 -4.95
C LEU A 93 -2.18 13.09 -3.53
N VAL A 94 -2.71 14.29 -3.26
CA VAL A 94 -3.18 14.65 -1.91
C VAL A 94 -4.70 14.85 -1.91
N ALA A 95 -5.38 14.20 -0.96
CA ALA A 95 -6.77 14.51 -0.62
C ALA A 95 -6.84 15.15 0.77
N GLY A 96 -7.34 16.38 0.81
CA GLY A 96 -7.59 17.15 2.01
C GLY A 96 -8.97 16.92 2.58
N ILE A 97 -9.02 16.68 3.88
CA ILE A 97 -10.21 16.27 4.63
C ILE A 97 -10.38 17.24 5.79
N SER A 98 -11.55 17.88 5.87
CA SER A 98 -11.93 18.66 7.03
C SER A 98 -12.19 17.72 8.23
N THR A 99 -11.32 17.79 9.25
CA THR A 99 -11.48 17.03 10.49
C THR A 99 -12.82 17.27 11.19
N PRO A 100 -13.30 18.52 11.40
CA PRO A 100 -14.62 18.73 12.02
C PRO A 100 -15.78 18.15 11.20
N ALA A 101 -15.73 18.21 9.87
CA ALA A 101 -16.76 17.61 9.02
C ALA A 101 -16.75 16.08 9.14
N PHE A 102 -15.56 15.46 9.12
CA PHE A 102 -15.44 14.01 9.25
C PHE A 102 -15.82 13.53 10.65
N LEU A 103 -15.43 14.25 11.72
CA LEU A 103 -15.84 13.93 13.08
C LEU A 103 -17.36 14.03 13.26
N THR A 104 -18.00 15.04 12.65
CA THR A 104 -19.47 15.15 12.65
C THR A 104 -20.12 13.90 12.04
N ALA A 105 -19.62 13.46 10.89
CA ALA A 105 -20.08 12.25 10.23
C ALA A 105 -19.88 10.99 11.11
N LEU A 106 -18.72 10.87 11.75
CA LEU A 106 -18.43 9.75 12.65
C LEU A 106 -19.32 9.76 13.90
N GLN A 107 -19.65 10.94 14.43
CA GLN A 107 -20.51 11.04 15.62
C GLN A 107 -21.99 10.74 15.33
N ALA A 108 -22.43 10.97 14.09
CA ALA A 108 -23.79 10.68 13.64
C ALA A 108 -24.10 9.17 13.55
N THR A 109 -23.09 8.29 13.57
CA THR A 109 -23.35 6.84 13.54
C THR A 109 -24.09 6.35 14.79
N ARG A 110 -25.02 5.41 14.60
CA ARG A 110 -25.69 4.69 15.70
C ARG A 110 -24.81 3.55 16.26
N ARG A 111 -23.77 3.16 15.54
CA ARG A 111 -22.78 2.17 15.99
C ARG A 111 -21.63 2.86 16.73
N CYS A 112 -20.65 2.08 17.15
CA CYS A 112 -19.39 2.65 17.64
C CYS A 112 -18.58 3.29 16.49
N ILE A 113 -17.68 4.23 16.80
CA ILE A 113 -16.81 4.89 15.83
C ILE A 113 -15.70 3.92 15.39
N ASN A 114 -15.54 3.77 14.07
CA ASN A 114 -14.32 3.25 13.44
C ASN A 114 -14.00 4.07 12.17
N PRO A 115 -13.00 4.97 12.23
CA PRO A 115 -12.70 5.88 11.12
C PRO A 115 -12.03 5.19 9.92
N ASN A 116 -11.48 3.98 10.10
CA ASN A 116 -10.76 3.28 9.03
C ASN A 116 -11.65 3.01 7.81
N TYR A 117 -12.93 2.71 8.02
CA TYR A 117 -13.85 2.47 6.90
C TYR A 117 -13.98 3.71 6.00
N GLY A 118 -14.18 4.89 6.58
CA GLY A 118 -14.28 6.14 5.81
C GLY A 118 -12.97 6.49 5.11
N ILE A 119 -11.84 6.39 5.82
CA ILE A 119 -10.52 6.73 5.28
C ILE A 119 -10.11 5.78 4.14
N VAL A 120 -10.29 4.47 4.30
CA VAL A 120 -9.98 3.48 3.26
C VAL A 120 -10.93 3.61 2.06
N ALA A 121 -12.23 3.86 2.31
CA ALA A 121 -13.19 4.11 1.24
C ALA A 121 -12.81 5.35 0.42
N LEU A 122 -12.45 6.46 1.08
CA LEU A 122 -11.94 7.66 0.42
C LEU A 122 -10.68 7.36 -0.39
N ALA A 123 -9.71 6.64 0.17
CA ALA A 123 -8.48 6.30 -0.53
C ALA A 123 -8.75 5.57 -1.85
N ARG A 124 -9.70 4.64 -1.84
CA ARG A 124 -10.07 3.84 -3.02
C ARG A 124 -10.89 4.66 -4.01
N ASP A 125 -11.91 5.37 -3.54
CA ASP A 125 -12.75 6.24 -4.37
C ASP A 125 -11.91 7.29 -5.11
N LEU A 126 -11.01 7.98 -4.41
CA LEU A 126 -10.10 8.95 -5.00
C LEU A 126 -9.25 8.33 -6.13
N GLN A 127 -8.62 7.19 -5.86
CA GLN A 127 -7.70 6.58 -6.82
C GLN A 127 -8.43 6.02 -8.04
N HIS A 128 -9.65 5.51 -7.87
CA HIS A 128 -10.49 5.09 -8.99
C HIS A 128 -10.97 6.27 -9.83
N ARG A 129 -11.45 7.36 -9.21
CA ARG A 129 -11.86 8.59 -9.93
C ARG A 129 -10.76 9.15 -10.80
N LEU A 130 -9.51 9.02 -10.36
CA LEU A 130 -8.34 9.53 -11.07
C LEU A 130 -7.66 8.47 -11.96
N ALA A 131 -8.26 7.28 -12.06
CA ALA A 131 -7.81 6.16 -12.87
C ALA A 131 -6.33 5.82 -12.66
N LEU A 132 -5.90 5.75 -11.39
CA LEU A 132 -4.53 5.30 -11.09
C LEU A 132 -4.35 3.85 -11.57
N PRO A 133 -3.17 3.50 -12.13
CA PRO A 133 -2.96 2.18 -12.73
C PRO A 133 -2.87 1.05 -11.70
N ILE A 134 -2.51 1.39 -10.46
CA ILE A 134 -2.37 0.48 -9.34
C ILE A 134 -2.92 1.15 -8.08
N TYR A 135 -3.53 0.36 -7.18
CA TYR A 135 -3.86 0.85 -5.85
C TYR A 135 -2.59 1.09 -5.06
N ASP A 136 -2.39 2.34 -4.64
CA ASP A 136 -1.33 2.72 -3.72
C ASP A 136 -1.89 2.94 -2.32
N LYS A 137 -1.33 2.24 -1.33
CA LYS A 137 -1.74 2.40 0.07
C LYS A 137 -1.43 3.84 0.52
N PRO A 138 -2.40 4.53 1.15
CA PRO A 138 -2.20 5.94 1.48
C PRO A 138 -1.22 6.13 2.64
N ILE A 139 -0.59 7.30 2.65
CA ILE A 139 0.00 7.89 3.85
C ILE A 139 -1.09 8.77 4.48
N LEU A 140 -1.34 8.61 5.78
CA LEU A 140 -2.29 9.47 6.50
C LEU A 140 -1.52 10.54 7.25
N ILE A 141 -1.84 11.82 7.04
CA ILE A 141 -1.28 12.92 7.80
C ILE A 141 -2.40 13.63 8.57
N GLY A 142 -2.11 14.12 9.76
CA GLY A 142 -3.04 14.93 10.53
C GLY A 142 -2.34 16.04 11.29
N ARG A 143 -3.02 17.18 11.45
CA ARG A 143 -2.60 18.35 12.23
C ARG A 143 -3.52 18.55 13.43
N GLY A 144 -2.98 18.85 14.61
CA GLY A 144 -3.74 19.15 15.83
C GLY A 144 -4.81 18.10 16.14
N GLU A 145 -6.09 18.46 16.09
CA GLU A 145 -7.18 17.49 16.30
C GLU A 145 -7.19 16.37 15.24
N GLY A 146 -6.89 16.70 13.98
CA GLY A 146 -6.70 15.71 12.92
C GLY A 146 -5.52 14.77 13.19
N ALA A 147 -4.49 15.22 13.90
CA ALA A 147 -3.36 14.40 14.31
C ALA A 147 -3.77 13.34 15.36
N ALA A 148 -4.65 13.71 16.28
CA ALA A 148 -5.25 12.80 17.25
C ALA A 148 -6.13 11.74 16.56
N LEU A 149 -6.96 12.18 15.60
CA LEU A 149 -7.79 11.29 14.78
C LEU A 149 -6.94 10.34 13.93
N ALA A 150 -5.87 10.83 13.31
CA ALA A 150 -4.95 10.00 12.51
C ALA A 150 -4.30 8.90 13.36
N TYR A 151 -3.82 9.24 14.56
CA TYR A 151 -3.28 8.25 15.50
C TYR A 151 -4.32 7.22 15.93
N ALA A 152 -5.52 7.67 16.30
CA ALA A 152 -6.60 6.77 16.73
C ALA A 152 -7.02 5.84 15.59
N THR A 153 -7.10 6.36 14.37
CA THR A 153 -7.38 5.60 13.15
C THR A 153 -6.33 4.50 12.95
N LEU A 154 -5.05 4.85 13.05
CA LEU A 154 -3.94 3.89 12.95
C LEU A 154 -4.07 2.80 14.02
N ALA A 155 -4.19 3.18 15.29
CA ALA A 155 -4.22 2.22 16.40
C ALA A 155 -5.47 1.32 16.38
N ALA A 156 -6.59 1.81 15.83
CA ALA A 156 -7.83 1.05 15.67
C ALA A 156 -7.83 0.15 14.43
N GLY A 157 -6.99 0.44 13.44
CA GLY A 157 -7.01 -0.15 12.10
C GLY A 157 -6.35 -1.53 12.01
N PRO A 158 -6.65 -2.29 10.95
CA PRO A 158 -5.94 -3.53 10.66
C PRO A 158 -4.49 -3.26 10.27
N ASP A 159 -3.65 -4.27 10.44
CA ASP A 159 -2.25 -4.22 10.01
C ASP A 159 -2.13 -3.98 8.50
N GLY A 160 -1.32 -3.02 8.08
CA GLY A 160 -1.02 -2.75 6.66
C GLY A 160 -1.99 -1.85 5.88
N ALA A 161 -2.93 -1.14 6.53
CA ALA A 161 -3.85 -0.21 5.85
C ALA A 161 -3.17 1.09 5.35
N TYR A 162 -2.05 1.48 5.97
CA TYR A 162 -1.32 2.71 5.66
C TYR A 162 0.14 2.41 5.42
N LYS A 163 0.81 3.20 4.57
CA LYS A 163 2.28 3.15 4.46
C LYS A 163 2.95 3.72 5.70
N ALA A 164 2.40 4.83 6.19
CA ALA A 164 2.82 5.53 7.40
C ALA A 164 1.71 6.49 7.84
N VAL A 165 1.78 6.90 9.11
CA VAL A 165 0.91 7.95 9.66
C VAL A 165 1.74 9.03 10.32
N PHE A 166 1.50 10.28 9.94
CA PHE A 166 2.17 11.46 10.49
C PHE A 166 1.17 12.28 11.31
N SER A 167 1.57 12.65 12.52
CA SER A 167 0.74 13.42 13.45
C SER A 167 1.50 14.69 13.86
N GLN A 168 1.16 15.83 13.25
CA GLN A 168 1.72 17.15 13.56
C GLN A 168 0.96 17.78 14.73
N ASP A 169 1.69 18.31 15.72
CA ASP A 169 1.12 18.96 16.91
C ASP A 169 0.15 18.03 17.68
N PHE A 170 0.57 16.77 17.78
CA PHE A 170 -0.23 15.70 18.38
C PHE A 170 -0.53 15.94 19.86
N THR A 171 -1.82 15.82 20.20
CA THR A 171 -2.27 15.50 21.55
C THR A 171 -3.09 14.20 21.52
N PRO A 172 -3.09 13.40 22.61
CA PRO A 172 -3.89 12.18 22.65
C PRO A 172 -5.35 12.45 23.01
N LEU A 173 -5.85 13.67 22.77
CA LEU A 173 -7.20 14.10 23.09
C LEU A 173 -7.96 14.35 21.81
N LEU A 174 -9.21 13.91 21.77
CA LEU A 174 -10.10 14.11 20.62
C LEU A 174 -11.50 14.44 21.11
N HIS A 175 -12.13 15.48 20.56
CA HIS A 175 -13.48 15.85 20.96
C HIS A 175 -14.53 14.88 20.42
N GLY A 176 -15.63 14.77 21.16
CA GLY A 176 -16.82 14.04 20.70
C GLY A 176 -17.47 13.18 21.77
N GLY A 177 -18.73 12.80 21.51
CA GLY A 177 -19.55 12.03 22.48
C GLY A 177 -19.74 10.55 22.15
N ARG A 178 -19.48 10.13 20.91
CA ARG A 178 -19.80 8.75 20.47
C ARG A 178 -18.68 7.77 20.82
N THR A 179 -19.06 6.63 21.38
CA THR A 179 -18.14 5.56 21.80
C THR A 179 -17.36 4.97 20.62
N TRP A 180 -16.07 4.69 20.84
CA TRP A 180 -15.19 4.05 19.87
C TRP A 180 -15.34 2.53 19.85
N CYS A 181 -15.20 1.93 18.67
CA CYS A 181 -15.20 0.47 18.56
C CYS A 181 -13.99 -0.13 19.27
N ARG A 182 -14.18 -1.28 19.90
CA ARG A 182 -13.05 -2.09 20.39
C ARG A 182 -12.41 -2.76 19.18
N SER A 183 -11.39 -2.13 18.61
CA SER A 183 -10.67 -2.65 17.46
C SER A 183 -9.17 -2.36 17.55
N GLY A 184 -8.40 -3.23 16.91
CA GLY A 184 -6.94 -3.12 16.89
C GLY A 184 -6.35 -3.09 18.29
N SER A 185 -5.47 -2.13 18.52
CA SER A 185 -4.73 -1.91 19.76
C SER A 185 -5.09 -0.60 20.45
N LEU A 186 -6.09 0.12 19.91
CA LEU A 186 -6.57 1.37 20.47
C LEU A 186 -7.18 1.15 21.86
N ARG A 187 -6.77 2.01 22.80
CA ARG A 187 -7.41 2.13 24.12
C ARG A 187 -7.83 3.58 24.29
N ALA A 188 -9.11 3.78 24.57
CA ALA A 188 -9.72 5.09 24.75
C ALA A 188 -10.44 5.16 26.10
N ALA A 189 -10.30 6.28 26.80
CA ALA A 189 -11.04 6.59 28.02
C ALA A 189 -11.87 7.86 27.79
N ALA A 190 -13.14 7.87 28.21
CA ALA A 190 -13.97 9.06 28.13
C ALA A 190 -13.44 10.13 29.09
N VAL A 191 -13.47 11.38 28.63
CA VAL A 191 -13.17 12.60 29.40
C VAL A 191 -14.30 13.62 29.17
N ARG A 192 -14.33 14.70 29.97
CA ARG A 192 -15.45 15.67 30.01
C ARG A 192 -15.96 16.14 28.63
N HIS A 193 -15.07 16.28 27.64
CA HIS A 193 -15.40 16.78 26.30
C HIS A 193 -14.93 15.86 25.16
N GLY A 194 -14.66 14.59 25.43
CA GLY A 194 -14.07 13.74 24.40
C GLY A 194 -13.50 12.42 24.90
N PHE A 195 -12.44 12.00 24.23
CA PHE A 195 -11.69 10.80 24.57
C PHE A 195 -10.20 11.10 24.74
N ALA A 196 -9.60 10.47 25.74
CA ALA A 196 -8.15 10.38 25.89
C ALA A 196 -7.68 9.02 25.41
N PHE A 197 -6.76 9.00 24.45
CA PHE A 197 -6.16 7.79 23.93
C PHE A 197 -4.93 7.40 24.73
N ALA A 198 -4.75 6.10 24.99
CA ALA A 198 -3.52 5.59 25.57
C ALA A 198 -2.54 5.17 24.46
N PRO A 199 -1.21 5.16 24.74
CA PRO A 199 -0.22 4.64 23.81
C PRO A 199 -0.48 3.18 23.48
N SER A 200 -0.72 2.89 22.20
CA SER A 200 -0.72 1.53 21.66
C SER A 200 0.69 0.99 21.50
N ARG A 201 0.95 -0.20 22.04
CA ARG A 201 2.21 -0.95 21.91
C ARG A 201 2.32 -1.78 20.63
N LYS A 202 1.26 -1.79 19.81
CA LYS A 202 1.14 -2.63 18.60
C LYS A 202 0.57 -1.78 17.49
N LEU A 203 1.32 -0.75 17.09
CA LEU A 203 0.93 0.10 15.97
C LEU A 203 1.12 -0.69 14.66
N PRO A 204 0.09 -0.76 13.79
CA PRO A 204 0.11 -1.56 12.57
C PRO A 204 0.99 -0.98 11.44
N SER A 205 1.45 0.25 11.55
CA SER A 205 2.28 0.90 10.55
C SER A 205 3.16 1.96 11.23
N PRO A 206 4.26 2.41 10.58
CA PRO A 206 5.09 3.47 11.13
C PRO A 206 4.26 4.70 11.52
N TRP A 207 4.39 5.11 12.77
CA TRP A 207 3.80 6.34 13.29
C TRP A 207 4.89 7.35 13.60
N ILE A 208 4.74 8.55 13.04
CA ILE A 208 5.69 9.64 13.20
C ILE A 208 4.94 10.82 13.83
N ALA A 209 5.17 11.06 15.12
CA ALA A 209 4.71 12.26 15.81
C ALA A 209 5.69 13.40 15.51
N MET A 210 5.17 14.57 15.17
CA MET A 210 5.96 15.74 14.78
C MET A 210 5.58 16.94 15.62
N THR A 211 6.59 17.69 16.04
CA THR A 211 6.41 18.94 16.81
C THR A 211 7.49 19.93 16.41
N GLU A 212 7.17 21.21 16.47
CA GLU A 212 8.17 22.27 16.41
C GLU A 212 8.70 22.64 17.80
N GLY A 213 9.94 23.09 17.86
CA GLY A 213 10.57 23.50 19.13
C GLY A 213 10.77 22.33 20.08
N ARG A 214 10.80 22.56 21.40
CA ARG A 214 11.07 21.50 22.37
C ARG A 214 9.83 20.62 22.58
N ALA A 215 9.90 19.35 22.22
CA ALA A 215 8.85 18.38 22.52
C ALA A 215 8.57 18.29 24.03
N SER A 216 7.29 18.33 24.42
CA SER A 216 6.90 18.23 25.83
C SER A 216 7.28 16.87 26.44
N PRO A 217 7.59 16.81 27.75
CA PRO A 217 7.87 15.53 28.42
C PRO A 217 6.70 14.53 28.31
N ALA A 218 5.46 15.03 28.22
CA ALA A 218 4.28 14.19 28.04
C ALA A 218 4.27 13.53 26.66
N LEU A 219 4.56 14.28 25.59
CA LEU A 219 4.66 13.75 24.23
C LEU A 219 5.79 12.71 24.12
N GLN A 220 6.97 13.02 24.65
CA GLN A 220 8.11 12.10 24.66
C GLN A 220 7.75 10.76 25.33
N ARG A 221 7.13 10.80 26.52
CA ARG A 221 6.67 9.59 27.22
C ARG A 221 5.56 8.86 26.46
N PHE A 222 4.66 9.58 25.80
CA PHE A 222 3.60 8.97 25.01
C PHE A 222 4.21 8.16 23.86
N VAL A 223 5.06 8.78 23.05
CA VAL A 223 5.71 8.14 21.90
C VAL A 223 6.57 6.96 22.35
N ALA A 224 7.39 7.12 23.38
CA ALA A 224 8.23 6.03 23.89
C ALA A 224 7.42 4.79 24.32
N ARG A 225 6.24 4.97 24.93
CA ARG A 225 5.38 3.86 25.36
C ARG A 225 4.70 3.11 24.21
N THR A 226 4.75 3.64 22.98
CA THR A 226 4.28 2.89 21.80
C THR A 226 5.26 1.82 21.36
N GLY A 227 6.54 1.91 21.75
CA GLY A 227 7.61 0.98 21.38
C GLY A 227 8.13 1.16 19.94
N SER A 228 7.28 1.52 18.98
CA SER A 228 7.64 1.68 17.56
C SER A 228 7.44 3.09 17.00
N GLY A 229 6.72 3.96 17.71
CA GLY A 229 6.50 5.35 17.30
C GLY A 229 7.78 6.16 17.32
N ARG A 230 7.89 7.09 16.37
CA ARG A 230 9.05 7.98 16.24
C ARG A 230 8.63 9.42 16.50
N LEU A 231 9.42 10.13 17.31
CA LEU A 231 9.25 11.56 17.52
C LEU A 231 10.25 12.31 16.63
N VAL A 232 9.74 13.23 15.82
CA VAL A 232 10.55 14.14 15.02
C VAL A 232 10.32 15.56 15.52
N THR A 233 11.42 16.21 15.86
CA THR A 233 11.42 17.58 16.35
C THR A 233 12.00 18.49 15.27
N ALA A 234 11.23 19.49 14.83
CA ALA A 234 11.68 20.51 13.89
C ALA A 234 12.05 21.80 14.63
N ALA A 235 12.92 22.62 14.04
CA ALA A 235 13.07 24.00 14.49
C ALA A 235 11.75 24.76 14.28
N LYS A 236 11.54 25.84 15.04
CA LYS A 236 10.33 26.67 14.92
C LYS A 236 10.23 27.23 13.49
N GLY A 237 9.06 27.09 12.86
CA GLY A 237 8.82 27.47 11.46
C GLY A 237 9.43 26.52 10.41
N GLN A 238 9.94 25.35 10.82
CA GLN A 238 10.55 24.35 9.92
C GLN A 238 9.74 23.05 9.86
N GLY A 239 8.51 23.04 10.39
CA GLY A 239 7.64 21.87 10.47
C GLY A 239 7.28 21.30 9.09
N GLU A 240 6.99 22.17 8.12
CA GLU A 240 6.69 21.72 6.75
C GLU A 240 7.91 21.08 6.08
N VAL A 241 9.08 21.74 6.15
CA VAL A 241 10.33 21.19 5.60
C VAL A 241 10.64 19.83 6.25
N ALA A 242 10.45 19.72 7.57
CA ALA A 242 10.60 18.46 8.27
C ALA A 242 9.61 17.40 7.75
N LEU A 243 8.32 17.73 7.58
CA LEU A 243 7.31 16.80 7.05
C LEU A 243 7.71 16.30 5.65
N LEU A 244 8.00 17.22 4.74
CA LEU A 244 8.39 16.92 3.36
C LEU A 244 9.64 16.04 3.28
N SER A 245 10.61 16.25 4.17
CA SER A 245 11.81 15.41 4.25
C SER A 245 11.52 13.99 4.76
N ARG A 246 10.60 13.85 5.73
CA ARG A 246 10.30 12.58 6.41
C ARG A 246 9.29 11.73 5.65
N ILE A 247 8.43 12.34 4.84
CA ILE A 247 7.46 11.62 4.01
C ILE A 247 8.10 11.02 2.75
N ARG A 248 9.18 11.63 2.24
CA ARG A 248 9.84 11.26 0.98
C ARG A 248 10.14 9.75 0.85
N PRO A 249 10.68 9.04 1.87
CA PRO A 249 10.94 7.60 1.76
C PRO A 249 9.69 6.76 1.52
N PHE A 250 8.51 7.22 1.95
CA PHE A 250 7.24 6.52 1.78
C PHE A 250 6.57 6.80 0.41
N LEU A 251 7.00 7.87 -0.27
CA LEU A 251 6.60 8.22 -1.63
C LEU A 251 7.57 7.65 -2.69
N ALA A 252 8.69 7.05 -2.26
CA ALA A 252 9.61 6.43 -3.19
C ALA A 252 9.04 5.09 -3.69
N ALA A 253 9.15 4.83 -4.99
CA ALA A 253 8.87 3.52 -5.52
C ALA A 253 9.84 2.49 -4.90
N PRO A 254 9.36 1.29 -4.55
CA PRO A 254 10.26 0.23 -4.12
C PRO A 254 11.27 -0.08 -5.23
N PRO A 255 12.51 -0.44 -4.88
CA PRO A 255 13.52 -0.80 -5.87
C PRO A 255 13.02 -1.96 -6.73
N ALA A 256 13.18 -1.84 -8.05
CA ALA A 256 12.78 -2.89 -8.98
C ALA A 256 13.71 -4.11 -8.84
N ASP A 257 13.12 -5.30 -8.74
CA ASP A 257 13.87 -6.55 -8.91
C ASP A 257 13.88 -6.90 -10.39
N ALA A 258 15.04 -6.78 -11.04
CA ALA A 258 15.20 -7.05 -12.47
C ALA A 258 14.89 -8.51 -12.86
N THR A 259 14.78 -9.42 -11.89
CA THR A 259 14.45 -10.83 -12.13
C THR A 259 12.95 -11.12 -12.14
N LEU A 260 12.12 -10.14 -11.75
CA LEU A 260 10.67 -10.23 -11.70
C LEU A 260 10.02 -9.28 -12.72
N PRO A 261 8.79 -9.56 -13.18
CA PRO A 261 8.00 -8.58 -13.90
C PRO A 261 7.91 -7.29 -13.08
N GLY A 262 8.11 -6.16 -13.75
CA GLY A 262 8.04 -4.84 -13.11
C GLY A 262 6.64 -4.53 -12.59
N GLY A 263 6.56 -3.84 -11.46
CA GLY A 263 5.30 -3.30 -10.93
C GLY A 263 4.40 -4.32 -10.20
N LEU A 264 4.90 -5.51 -9.87
CA LEU A 264 4.16 -6.44 -9.02
C LEU A 264 4.13 -5.93 -7.56
N PRO A 265 2.94 -5.85 -6.92
CA PRO A 265 2.80 -5.37 -5.56
C PRO A 265 3.14 -6.47 -4.55
N LEU A 266 4.42 -6.83 -4.49
CA LEU A 266 4.91 -7.94 -3.67
C LEU A 266 5.35 -7.48 -2.28
N THR A 267 5.03 -8.29 -1.27
CA THR A 267 5.61 -8.19 0.08
C THR A 267 6.38 -9.45 0.41
N ILE A 268 7.63 -9.30 0.80
CA ILE A 268 8.49 -10.42 1.18
C ILE A 268 8.46 -10.59 2.69
N VAL A 269 8.10 -11.80 3.15
CA VAL A 269 8.03 -12.13 4.57
C VAL A 269 8.96 -13.31 4.84
N THR A 270 9.97 -13.07 5.68
CA THR A 270 10.97 -14.06 6.08
C THR A 270 11.21 -13.95 7.57
N ASP A 271 11.53 -15.06 8.22
CA ASP A 271 12.01 -15.10 9.60
C ASP A 271 13.43 -15.68 9.59
N ALA A 272 14.42 -14.87 9.96
CA ALA A 272 15.82 -15.29 9.96
C ALA A 272 16.14 -16.27 11.11
N ALA A 273 15.30 -16.33 12.13
CA ALA A 273 15.44 -17.24 13.27
C ALA A 273 14.71 -18.57 13.06
N ALA A 274 13.89 -18.69 12.00
CA ALA A 274 13.13 -19.89 11.73
C ALA A 274 13.98 -21.05 11.20
N PRO A 275 13.53 -22.31 11.38
CA PRO A 275 14.18 -23.47 10.76
C PRO A 275 14.29 -23.34 9.25
N ARG A 276 15.34 -23.93 8.66
CA ARG A 276 15.46 -23.98 7.19
C ARG A 276 14.71 -25.20 6.64
N THR A 277 13.56 -24.99 6.04
CA THR A 277 12.80 -26.01 5.26
C THR A 277 13.26 -26.00 3.79
N ASP A 278 12.80 -26.87 2.91
CA ASP A 278 13.03 -26.74 1.46
C ASP A 278 11.84 -26.08 0.71
N MET A 279 10.91 -25.49 1.46
CA MET A 279 9.68 -24.91 0.95
C MET A 279 9.68 -23.38 0.95
N MET A 280 8.89 -22.81 0.03
CA MET A 280 8.47 -21.41 0.05
C MET A 280 6.97 -21.32 -0.18
N ALA A 281 6.36 -20.19 0.17
CA ALA A 281 4.97 -19.93 -0.17
C ALA A 281 4.82 -18.72 -1.10
N VAL A 282 3.79 -18.77 -1.96
CA VAL A 282 3.24 -17.60 -2.63
C VAL A 282 1.81 -17.42 -2.13
N LEU A 283 1.52 -16.26 -1.54
CA LEU A 283 0.22 -15.96 -0.93
C LEU A 283 -0.47 -14.82 -1.70
N TYR A 284 -1.69 -15.05 -2.19
CA TYR A 284 -2.55 -14.02 -2.77
C TYR A 284 -3.57 -13.56 -1.73
N SER A 285 -3.58 -12.26 -1.44
CA SER A 285 -4.46 -11.69 -0.40
C SER A 285 -5.92 -11.64 -0.81
N GLY A 286 -6.79 -11.24 0.13
CA GLY A 286 -8.17 -10.85 -0.16
C GLY A 286 -8.27 -9.51 -0.91
N ASP A 287 -9.51 -9.09 -1.16
CA ASP A 287 -9.88 -7.81 -1.80
C ASP A 287 -9.57 -6.57 -0.93
N GLY A 288 -9.30 -6.79 0.35
CA GLY A 288 -8.73 -5.81 1.28
C GLY A 288 -7.32 -5.36 0.94
N GLY A 289 -6.60 -6.13 0.11
CA GLY A 289 -5.17 -6.01 -0.14
C GLY A 289 -4.33 -6.72 0.93
N TRP A 290 -3.02 -6.46 0.97
CA TRP A 290 -2.10 -7.14 1.89
C TRP A 290 -2.22 -6.60 3.32
N VAL A 291 -3.25 -7.03 4.05
CA VAL A 291 -3.62 -6.48 5.36
C VAL A 291 -4.04 -7.56 6.36
N GLY A 292 -3.98 -7.26 7.66
CA GLY A 292 -4.55 -8.11 8.72
C GLY A 292 -4.19 -9.59 8.61
N LEU A 293 -5.18 -10.44 8.33
CA LEU A 293 -5.03 -11.89 8.28
C LEU A 293 -3.96 -12.35 7.28
N ASP A 294 -3.83 -11.71 6.12
CA ASP A 294 -2.85 -12.06 5.10
C ASP A 294 -1.42 -12.00 5.64
N LYS A 295 -1.15 -10.92 6.38
CA LYS A 295 0.14 -10.67 7.05
C LYS A 295 0.35 -11.65 8.20
N ASP A 296 -0.69 -11.91 8.98
CA ASP A 296 -0.64 -12.84 10.12
C ASP A 296 -0.31 -14.27 9.64
N VAL A 297 -0.96 -14.75 8.57
CA VAL A 297 -0.70 -16.06 7.94
C VAL A 297 0.71 -16.12 7.36
N ALA A 298 1.13 -15.08 6.62
CA ALA A 298 2.47 -15.05 6.03
C ALA A 298 3.57 -15.04 7.09
N GLY A 299 3.39 -14.28 8.18
CA GLY A 299 4.31 -14.26 9.31
C GLY A 299 4.40 -15.62 10.01
N GLN A 300 3.26 -16.27 10.21
CA GLN A 300 3.22 -17.61 10.82
C GLN A 300 3.86 -18.68 9.93
N LEU A 301 3.67 -18.64 8.60
CA LEU A 301 4.39 -19.52 7.66
C LEU A 301 5.90 -19.28 7.71
N ALA A 302 6.34 -18.02 7.66
CA ALA A 302 7.75 -17.66 7.74
C ALA A 302 8.38 -18.14 9.05
N HIS A 303 7.68 -18.00 10.17
CA HIS A 303 8.11 -18.52 11.48
C HIS A 303 8.28 -20.05 11.51
N ASN A 304 7.50 -20.77 10.70
CA ASN A 304 7.63 -22.22 10.50
C ASN A 304 8.66 -22.58 9.42
N GLY A 305 9.50 -21.62 9.02
CA GLY A 305 10.60 -21.84 8.08
C GLY A 305 10.21 -21.83 6.61
N VAL A 306 8.98 -21.39 6.29
CA VAL A 306 8.46 -21.26 4.93
C VAL A 306 8.40 -19.78 4.55
N PRO A 307 9.45 -19.21 3.93
CA PRO A 307 9.44 -17.80 3.51
C PRO A 307 8.32 -17.55 2.48
N VAL A 308 7.71 -16.38 2.54
CA VAL A 308 6.51 -16.04 1.77
C VAL A 308 6.77 -14.88 0.83
N VAL A 309 6.35 -15.06 -0.42
CA VAL A 309 6.12 -13.97 -1.37
C VAL A 309 4.63 -13.66 -1.36
N GLY A 310 4.25 -12.55 -0.75
CA GLY A 310 2.88 -12.06 -0.70
C GLY A 310 2.53 -11.21 -1.92
N MET A 311 1.43 -11.49 -2.59
CA MET A 311 0.83 -10.66 -3.63
C MET A 311 -0.36 -9.89 -3.04
N ASP A 312 -0.31 -8.56 -3.09
CA ASP A 312 -1.46 -7.70 -2.76
C ASP A 312 -2.48 -7.78 -3.90
N SER A 313 -3.54 -8.58 -3.73
CA SER A 313 -4.57 -8.79 -4.76
C SER A 313 -5.33 -7.51 -5.10
N LEU A 314 -5.56 -6.61 -4.13
CA LEU A 314 -6.23 -5.33 -4.38
C LEU A 314 -5.42 -4.47 -5.34
N SER A 315 -4.11 -4.32 -5.07
CA SER A 315 -3.23 -3.58 -5.97
C SER A 315 -3.04 -4.31 -7.30
N TYR A 316 -2.86 -5.63 -7.29
CA TYR A 316 -2.54 -6.39 -8.50
C TYR A 316 -3.70 -6.42 -9.50
N PHE A 317 -4.93 -6.63 -9.01
CA PHE A 317 -6.16 -6.65 -9.81
C PHE A 317 -6.90 -5.31 -9.83
N TRP A 318 -6.26 -4.22 -9.37
CA TRP A 318 -6.82 -2.87 -9.49
C TRP A 318 -7.20 -2.53 -10.94
N SER A 319 -6.35 -2.97 -11.87
CA SER A 319 -6.64 -3.01 -13.30
C SER A 319 -6.89 -4.45 -13.74
N GLN A 320 -7.75 -4.62 -14.75
CA GLN A 320 -8.12 -5.94 -15.26
C GLN A 320 -6.88 -6.78 -15.64
N ARG A 321 -6.87 -8.04 -15.19
CA ARG A 321 -5.86 -9.03 -15.56
C ARG A 321 -6.49 -10.18 -16.36
N THR A 322 -5.65 -10.93 -17.05
CA THR A 322 -6.07 -12.20 -17.66
C THR A 322 -5.52 -13.38 -16.85
N PRO A 323 -6.21 -14.53 -16.78
CA PRO A 323 -5.68 -15.72 -16.13
C PRO A 323 -4.29 -16.13 -16.65
N LYS A 324 -4.07 -15.98 -17.97
CA LYS A 324 -2.77 -16.28 -18.60
C LYS A 324 -1.67 -15.33 -18.14
N GLY A 325 -1.94 -14.02 -18.10
CA GLY A 325 -0.97 -13.04 -17.60
C GLY A 325 -0.62 -13.27 -16.13
N ALA A 326 -1.63 -13.50 -15.30
CA ALA A 326 -1.43 -13.82 -13.89
C ALA A 326 -0.64 -15.12 -13.67
N ALA A 327 -0.84 -16.14 -14.52
CA ALA A 327 -0.04 -17.36 -14.49
C ALA A 327 1.43 -17.12 -14.86
N GLN A 328 1.71 -16.20 -15.79
CA GLN A 328 3.08 -15.80 -16.16
C GLN A 328 3.77 -15.06 -15.01
N ASP A 329 3.05 -14.18 -14.31
CA ASP A 329 3.58 -13.47 -13.14
C ASP A 329 3.87 -14.45 -11.99
N LEU A 330 2.95 -15.37 -11.68
CA LEU A 330 3.19 -16.42 -10.69
C LEU A 330 4.38 -17.32 -11.10
N SER A 331 4.48 -17.66 -12.38
CA SER A 331 5.62 -18.43 -12.92
C SER A 331 6.95 -17.73 -12.67
N ALA A 332 7.00 -16.41 -12.87
CA ALA A 332 8.21 -15.64 -12.62
C ALA A 332 8.55 -15.55 -11.14
N ILE A 333 7.55 -15.38 -10.26
CA ILE A 333 7.74 -15.40 -8.81
C ILE A 333 8.33 -16.74 -8.33
N ILE A 334 7.72 -17.86 -8.73
CA ILE A 334 8.18 -19.21 -8.35
C ILE A 334 9.61 -19.42 -8.83
N ARG A 335 9.92 -19.07 -10.08
CA ARG A 335 11.27 -19.23 -10.65
C ARG A 335 12.30 -18.35 -9.94
N GLY A 336 11.99 -17.08 -9.72
CA GLY A 336 12.89 -16.11 -9.13
C GLY A 336 13.21 -16.45 -7.67
N TYR A 337 12.18 -16.60 -6.84
CA TYR A 337 12.34 -16.84 -5.41
C TYR A 337 12.72 -18.29 -5.08
N GLY A 338 12.22 -19.27 -5.85
CA GLY A 338 12.63 -20.67 -5.68
C GLY A 338 14.14 -20.85 -5.89
N ARG A 339 14.72 -20.16 -6.89
CA ARG A 339 16.18 -20.12 -7.10
C ARG A 339 16.89 -19.31 -6.02
N ARG A 340 16.42 -18.09 -5.73
CA ARG A 340 17.07 -17.17 -4.77
C ARG A 340 17.15 -17.73 -3.36
N TRP A 341 16.11 -18.43 -2.91
CA TRP A 341 16.04 -19.02 -1.57
C TRP A 341 16.44 -20.50 -1.54
N GLN A 342 16.72 -21.10 -2.69
CA GLN A 342 16.97 -22.55 -2.81
C GLN A 342 15.81 -23.37 -2.21
N ARG A 343 14.58 -22.97 -2.56
CA ARG A 343 13.33 -23.59 -2.09
C ARG A 343 12.54 -24.11 -3.30
N PRO A 344 12.78 -25.35 -3.74
CA PRO A 344 12.15 -25.89 -4.95
C PRO A 344 10.69 -26.30 -4.74
N ARG A 345 10.22 -26.44 -3.50
CA ARG A 345 8.85 -26.87 -3.17
C ARG A 345 7.99 -25.64 -2.83
N VAL A 346 6.80 -25.57 -3.41
CA VAL A 346 5.95 -24.38 -3.34
C VAL A 346 4.61 -24.69 -2.67
N LEU A 347 4.27 -23.89 -1.67
CA LEU A 347 2.92 -23.78 -1.13
C LEU A 347 2.21 -22.61 -1.81
N LEU A 348 1.06 -22.83 -2.42
CA LEU A 348 0.22 -21.75 -2.94
C LEU A 348 -0.93 -21.50 -1.99
N VAL A 349 -1.13 -20.25 -1.59
CA VAL A 349 -2.16 -19.85 -0.65
C VAL A 349 -2.98 -18.71 -1.26
N GLY A 350 -4.30 -18.85 -1.28
CA GLY A 350 -5.21 -17.77 -1.63
C GLY A 350 -6.19 -17.54 -0.50
N TYR A 351 -6.42 -16.27 -0.15
CA TYR A 351 -7.45 -15.87 0.81
C TYR A 351 -8.54 -15.05 0.13
N SER A 352 -9.81 -15.38 0.36
CA SER A 352 -10.98 -14.66 -0.17
C SER A 352 -10.86 -14.50 -1.69
N PHE A 353 -10.86 -13.27 -2.19
CA PHE A 353 -10.57 -12.94 -3.59
C PHE A 353 -9.36 -13.70 -4.17
N GLY A 354 -8.25 -13.79 -3.41
CA GLY A 354 -7.06 -14.53 -3.80
C GLY A 354 -7.32 -16.04 -3.95
N ALA A 355 -8.20 -16.63 -3.13
CA ALA A 355 -8.62 -18.02 -3.25
C ALA A 355 -9.45 -18.25 -4.52
N ASP A 356 -10.25 -17.28 -4.94
CA ASP A 356 -11.14 -17.40 -6.09
C ASP A 356 -10.34 -17.43 -7.41
N VAL A 357 -9.32 -16.58 -7.53
CA VAL A 357 -8.50 -16.46 -8.74
C VAL A 357 -7.43 -17.55 -8.87
N LEU A 358 -6.89 -18.06 -7.75
CA LEU A 358 -5.72 -18.96 -7.79
C LEU A 358 -5.94 -20.24 -8.59
N PRO A 359 -7.09 -20.93 -8.55
CA PRO A 359 -7.32 -22.12 -9.36
C PRO A 359 -7.12 -21.89 -10.86
N TYR A 360 -7.55 -20.73 -11.37
CA TYR A 360 -7.35 -20.34 -12.77
C TYR A 360 -5.89 -20.02 -13.08
N ILE A 361 -5.21 -19.29 -12.19
CA ILE A 361 -3.80 -18.92 -12.33
C ILE A 361 -2.92 -20.18 -12.35
N VAL A 362 -3.16 -21.11 -11.42
CA VAL A 362 -2.43 -22.40 -11.34
C VAL A 362 -2.68 -23.26 -12.57
N GLY A 363 -3.90 -23.22 -13.12
CA GLY A 363 -4.23 -23.91 -14.37
C GLY A 363 -3.38 -23.46 -15.56
N GLY A 364 -2.87 -22.23 -15.54
CA GLY A 364 -1.98 -21.67 -16.57
C GLY A 364 -0.49 -21.91 -16.33
N LEU A 365 -0.08 -22.49 -15.19
CA LEU A 365 1.34 -22.73 -14.91
C LEU A 365 1.94 -23.81 -15.82
N PRO A 366 3.21 -23.67 -16.22
CA PRO A 366 3.98 -24.75 -16.85
C PRO A 366 3.99 -26.02 -16.01
N ALA A 367 3.94 -27.19 -16.65
CA ALA A 367 3.87 -28.47 -15.95
C ALA A 367 5.02 -28.67 -14.94
N SER A 368 6.24 -28.24 -15.29
CA SER A 368 7.42 -28.34 -14.41
C SER A 368 7.32 -27.48 -13.15
N GLN A 369 6.59 -26.36 -13.19
CA GLN A 369 6.33 -25.53 -12.02
C GLN A 369 5.10 -26.02 -11.26
N ARG A 370 4.09 -26.55 -11.94
CA ARG A 370 2.95 -27.19 -11.28
C ARG A 370 3.39 -28.38 -10.44
N ALA A 371 4.37 -29.15 -10.90
CA ALA A 371 4.98 -30.26 -10.15
C ALA A 371 5.74 -29.81 -8.88
N GLN A 372 6.13 -28.53 -8.79
CA GLN A 372 6.74 -27.97 -7.57
C GLN A 372 5.70 -27.68 -6.49
N VAL A 373 4.43 -27.50 -6.87
CA VAL A 373 3.35 -27.14 -5.95
C VAL A 373 2.98 -28.35 -5.08
N GLN A 374 3.30 -28.24 -3.79
CA GLN A 374 3.03 -29.28 -2.80
C GLN A 374 1.57 -29.25 -2.33
N ARG A 375 0.98 -28.05 -2.31
CA ARG A 375 -0.42 -27.84 -1.94
C ARG A 375 -0.92 -26.50 -2.44
N LEU A 376 -2.17 -26.47 -2.88
CA LEU A 376 -2.96 -25.26 -3.11
C LEU A 376 -3.99 -25.12 -1.98
N SER A 377 -3.82 -24.10 -1.13
CA SER A 377 -4.69 -23.82 0.02
C SER A 377 -5.61 -22.64 -0.29
N LEU A 378 -6.92 -22.87 -0.25
CA LEU A 378 -7.98 -21.93 -0.58
C LEU A 378 -8.74 -21.58 0.70
N LEU A 379 -8.58 -20.35 1.19
CA LEU A 379 -9.20 -19.89 2.44
C LEU A 379 -10.39 -18.99 2.11
N GLY A 380 -11.60 -19.37 2.51
CA GLY A 380 -12.79 -18.53 2.33
C GLY A 380 -13.18 -18.42 0.86
N LEU A 381 -13.14 -19.55 0.15
CA LEU A 381 -13.43 -19.65 -1.29
C LEU A 381 -14.88 -19.27 -1.59
N SER A 382 -15.06 -18.38 -2.56
CA SER A 382 -16.35 -17.95 -3.11
C SER A 382 -16.77 -18.80 -4.33
N PRO A 383 -18.05 -18.76 -4.75
CA PRO A 383 -18.52 -19.48 -5.94
C PRO A 383 -17.98 -18.94 -7.27
N HIS A 384 -17.55 -17.68 -7.30
CA HIS A 384 -17.10 -16.99 -8.51
C HIS A 384 -15.81 -16.20 -8.25
N ALA A 385 -14.95 -16.12 -9.27
CA ALA A 385 -13.78 -15.28 -9.28
C ALA A 385 -14.00 -14.02 -10.13
N ASP A 386 -13.24 -12.98 -9.83
CA ASP A 386 -13.11 -11.78 -10.63
C ASP A 386 -11.61 -11.49 -10.86
N PHE A 387 -11.24 -10.99 -12.03
CA PHE A 387 -9.87 -10.61 -12.38
C PHE A 387 -9.69 -9.10 -12.45
N GLN A 388 -10.67 -8.37 -11.92
CA GLN A 388 -10.61 -6.93 -11.69
C GLN A 388 -11.30 -6.61 -10.36
N PHE A 389 -10.73 -5.67 -9.59
CA PHE A 389 -11.42 -5.11 -8.44
C PHE A 389 -12.41 -4.04 -8.93
N HIS A 390 -13.69 -4.23 -8.61
CA HIS A 390 -14.70 -3.20 -8.76
C HIS A 390 -15.10 -2.65 -7.38
N LEU A 391 -15.07 -1.32 -7.20
CA LEU A 391 -15.66 -0.67 -6.00
C LEU A 391 -17.11 -1.10 -5.76
N SER A 392 -17.87 -1.39 -6.82
CA SER A 392 -19.26 -1.85 -6.76
C SER A 392 -19.42 -3.26 -6.17
N SER A 393 -18.40 -4.11 -6.25
CA SER A 393 -18.41 -5.44 -5.61
C SER A 393 -18.53 -5.34 -4.09
N TRP A 394 -18.10 -4.22 -3.49
CA TRP A 394 -18.28 -3.92 -2.06
C TRP A 394 -19.71 -3.45 -1.71
N LEU A 395 -20.46 -2.95 -2.70
CA LEU A 395 -21.89 -2.61 -2.58
C LEU A 395 -22.81 -3.79 -2.89
N ASN A 396 -22.30 -5.03 -2.96
CA ASN A 396 -23.01 -6.24 -3.37
C ASN A 396 -23.68 -6.16 -4.76
N LEU A 397 -23.12 -5.34 -5.66
CA LEU A 397 -23.53 -5.30 -7.06
C LEU A 397 -22.60 -6.21 -7.86
N TYR A 398 -22.98 -7.49 -7.97
CA TYR A 398 -22.25 -8.51 -8.72
C TYR A 398 -22.22 -8.16 -10.22
N SER A 399 -21.04 -7.98 -10.80
CA SER A 399 -20.82 -8.00 -12.25
C SER A 399 -20.91 -9.44 -12.80
N ASP A 400 -21.11 -9.57 -14.10
CA ASP A 400 -21.43 -10.83 -14.79
C ASP A 400 -20.48 -11.99 -14.41
N ARG A 401 -21.10 -13.09 -13.94
CA ARG A 401 -20.51 -14.29 -13.32
C ARG A 401 -19.62 -15.13 -14.27
N GLN A 402 -18.55 -14.56 -14.81
CA GLN A 402 -17.77 -15.16 -15.90
C GLN A 402 -16.84 -16.31 -15.46
N TYR A 403 -16.45 -16.38 -14.18
CA TYR A 403 -15.44 -17.34 -13.71
C TYR A 403 -15.92 -18.19 -12.52
N PRO A 404 -16.67 -19.30 -12.73
CA PRO A 404 -17.06 -20.20 -11.64
C PRO A 404 -15.86 -20.97 -11.06
N THR A 405 -15.66 -20.93 -9.75
CA THR A 405 -14.47 -21.49 -9.09
C THR A 405 -14.41 -23.02 -9.12
N ILE A 406 -15.55 -23.70 -8.96
CA ILE A 406 -15.62 -25.17 -8.92
C ILE A 406 -15.10 -25.83 -10.22
N PRO A 407 -15.52 -25.43 -11.43
CA PRO A 407 -14.92 -25.93 -12.67
C PRO A 407 -13.41 -25.68 -12.82
N ALA A 408 -12.89 -24.57 -12.28
CA ALA A 408 -11.45 -24.32 -12.29
C ALA A 408 -10.70 -25.29 -11.38
N ILE A 409 -11.22 -25.53 -10.17
CA ILE A 409 -10.69 -26.52 -9.22
C ILE A 409 -10.73 -27.93 -9.81
N ALA A 410 -11.83 -28.31 -10.46
CA ALA A 410 -11.96 -29.63 -11.08
C ALA A 410 -10.90 -29.91 -12.17
N ARG A 411 -10.46 -28.87 -12.89
CA ARG A 411 -9.37 -28.95 -13.88
C ARG A 411 -7.99 -29.15 -13.26
N LEU A 412 -7.84 -28.93 -11.96
CA LEU A 412 -6.61 -29.16 -11.20
C LEU A 412 -6.57 -30.54 -10.53
N ARG A 413 -7.44 -31.48 -10.92
CA ARG A 413 -7.44 -32.86 -10.39
C ARG A 413 -6.02 -33.45 -10.37
N GLY A 414 -5.66 -34.04 -9.23
CA GLY A 414 -4.33 -34.60 -8.98
C GLY A 414 -3.37 -33.65 -8.26
N LEU A 415 -3.66 -32.35 -8.23
CA LEU A 415 -2.95 -31.40 -7.36
C LEU A 415 -3.49 -31.51 -5.92
N PRO A 416 -2.64 -31.68 -4.89
CA PRO A 416 -3.11 -31.65 -3.51
C PRO A 416 -3.73 -30.29 -3.16
N MET A 417 -4.98 -30.30 -2.73
CA MET A 417 -5.75 -29.10 -2.42
C MET A 417 -6.33 -29.13 -1.01
N LEU A 418 -6.34 -27.98 -0.36
CA LEU A 418 -7.01 -27.73 0.92
C LEU A 418 -8.01 -26.60 0.72
N CYS A 419 -9.26 -26.79 1.13
CA CYS A 419 -10.26 -25.72 1.20
C CYS A 419 -10.65 -25.50 2.66
N VAL A 420 -10.47 -24.28 3.15
CA VAL A 420 -10.79 -23.90 4.54
C VAL A 420 -11.97 -22.94 4.53
N ARG A 421 -12.97 -23.24 5.36
CA ARG A 421 -14.11 -22.34 5.61
C ARG A 421 -14.34 -22.13 7.11
N GLY A 422 -14.87 -20.97 7.46
CA GLY A 422 -15.33 -20.62 8.79
C GLY A 422 -16.66 -21.30 9.11
N THR A 423 -16.94 -21.56 10.39
CA THR A 423 -18.24 -22.07 10.85
C THR A 423 -19.39 -21.09 10.62
N LEU A 424 -19.10 -19.80 10.43
CA LEU A 424 -20.09 -18.75 10.19
C LEU A 424 -20.13 -18.29 8.71
N GLU A 425 -19.41 -18.98 7.81
CA GLU A 425 -19.44 -18.73 6.37
C GLU A 425 -20.48 -19.63 5.69
N ASN A 426 -21.62 -19.04 5.31
CA ASN A 426 -22.73 -19.78 4.69
C ASN A 426 -22.66 -19.79 3.16
N ASP A 427 -21.83 -18.94 2.57
CA ASP A 427 -21.68 -18.69 1.13
C ASP A 427 -20.38 -19.28 0.55
N SER A 428 -19.61 -20.01 1.36
CA SER A 428 -18.39 -20.68 0.90
C SER A 428 -18.68 -21.75 -0.16
N ALA A 429 -17.87 -21.77 -1.21
CA ALA A 429 -17.92 -22.79 -2.25
C ALA A 429 -17.18 -24.09 -1.88
N CYS A 430 -16.44 -24.15 -0.76
CA CYS A 430 -15.74 -25.37 -0.35
C CYS A 430 -16.62 -26.64 -0.35
N PRO A 431 -17.88 -26.62 0.14
CA PRO A 431 -18.75 -27.80 0.14
C PRO A 431 -19.16 -28.29 -1.24
N ALA A 432 -19.08 -27.43 -2.26
CA ALA A 432 -19.41 -27.77 -3.65
C ALA A 432 -18.23 -28.40 -4.41
N ILE A 433 -17.05 -28.49 -3.80
CA ILE A 433 -15.90 -29.17 -4.40
C ILE A 433 -16.19 -30.69 -4.42
N PRO A 434 -16.09 -31.37 -5.59
CA PRO A 434 -16.29 -32.80 -5.67
C PRO A 434 -15.41 -33.58 -4.69
N ALA A 435 -15.99 -34.60 -4.05
CA ALA A 435 -15.31 -35.43 -3.07
C ALA A 435 -13.98 -35.99 -3.61
N GLY A 436 -12.94 -35.96 -2.78
CA GLY A 436 -11.60 -36.42 -3.14
C GLY A 436 -10.73 -35.43 -3.93
N LEU A 437 -11.27 -34.30 -4.39
CA LEU A 437 -10.46 -33.28 -5.06
C LEU A 437 -9.71 -32.37 -4.09
N ALA A 438 -10.30 -32.04 -2.95
CA ALA A 438 -9.66 -31.23 -1.92
C ALA A 438 -9.98 -31.77 -0.53
N GLN A 439 -9.01 -31.66 0.39
CA GLN A 439 -9.27 -31.78 1.82
C GLN A 439 -10.10 -30.57 2.27
N MET A 440 -11.15 -30.80 3.03
CA MET A 440 -11.94 -29.73 3.64
C MET A 440 -11.55 -29.56 5.11
N ALA A 441 -11.38 -28.30 5.53
CA ALA A 441 -11.25 -27.92 6.93
C ALA A 441 -12.31 -26.89 7.30
N ILE A 442 -12.94 -27.08 8.45
CA ILE A 442 -13.91 -26.13 9.02
C ILE A 442 -13.30 -25.59 10.30
N VAL A 443 -13.15 -24.27 10.39
CA VAL A 443 -12.52 -23.61 11.54
C VAL A 443 -13.48 -22.61 12.20
N PRO A 444 -13.34 -22.29 13.49
CA PRO A 444 -14.20 -21.31 14.15
C PRO A 444 -14.13 -19.91 13.51
N GLY A 445 -15.26 -19.21 13.52
CA GLY A 445 -15.38 -17.82 13.07
C GLY A 445 -16.03 -17.68 11.70
N GLY A 446 -16.10 -16.45 11.20
CA GLY A 446 -16.59 -16.14 9.84
C GLY A 446 -15.46 -16.05 8.83
N HIS A 447 -15.63 -15.20 7.82
CA HIS A 447 -14.70 -15.03 6.69
C HIS A 447 -13.27 -14.66 7.09
N HIS A 448 -13.07 -14.02 8.25
CA HIS A 448 -11.74 -13.71 8.79
C HIS A 448 -11.17 -14.79 9.73
N PHE A 449 -11.85 -15.94 9.89
CA PHE A 449 -11.45 -17.10 10.71
C PHE A 449 -11.04 -16.76 12.16
N GLY A 450 -11.71 -15.77 12.76
CA GLY A 450 -11.37 -15.27 14.09
C GLY A 450 -9.95 -14.69 14.22
N ARG A 451 -9.29 -14.37 13.10
CA ARG A 451 -7.89 -13.98 13.01
C ARG A 451 -6.91 -15.02 13.56
N ASN A 452 -7.26 -16.31 13.46
CA ASN A 452 -6.43 -17.39 13.98
C ASN A 452 -5.45 -17.91 12.93
N ALA A 453 -4.44 -17.11 12.58
CA ALA A 453 -3.39 -17.51 11.65
C ALA A 453 -2.66 -18.81 12.04
N PRO A 454 -2.31 -19.06 13.33
CA PRO A 454 -1.74 -20.35 13.73
C PRO A 454 -2.58 -21.56 13.34
N LEU A 455 -3.90 -21.51 13.57
CA LEU A 455 -4.80 -22.61 13.19
C LEU A 455 -4.83 -22.83 11.68
N LEU A 456 -4.88 -21.76 10.90
CA LEU A 456 -4.89 -21.84 9.43
C LEU A 456 -3.58 -22.45 8.91
N VAL A 457 -2.44 -21.99 9.40
CA VAL A 457 -1.12 -22.50 8.99
C VAL A 457 -0.93 -23.96 9.40
N ASN A 458 -1.43 -24.37 10.57
CA ASN A 458 -1.40 -25.78 10.97
C ASN A 458 -2.13 -26.67 9.96
N HIS A 459 -3.32 -26.27 9.49
CA HIS A 459 -4.02 -27.00 8.43
C HIS A 459 -3.24 -26.97 7.10
N MET A 460 -2.64 -25.85 6.72
CA MET A 460 -1.86 -25.74 5.48
C MET A 460 -0.64 -26.66 5.47
N LEU A 461 0.06 -26.80 6.59
CA LEU A 461 1.28 -27.59 6.70
C LEU A 461 1.02 -29.05 7.07
N GLN A 462 -0.18 -29.39 7.54
CA GLN A 462 -0.53 -30.74 7.97
C GLN A 462 -0.22 -31.78 6.87
N GLY A 463 0.63 -32.77 7.19
CA GLY A 463 1.00 -33.84 6.29
C GLY A 463 2.06 -33.48 5.24
N LEU A 464 2.63 -32.26 5.29
CA LEU A 464 3.80 -31.89 4.50
C LEU A 464 5.07 -32.12 5.32
N THR A 465 6.12 -32.66 4.68
CA THR A 465 7.46 -32.65 5.25
C THR A 465 8.02 -31.22 5.20
N ILE A 466 8.34 -30.65 6.35
CA ILE A 466 8.90 -29.29 6.54
C ILE A 466 10.35 -29.40 7.00
#